data_AF-A0A0P1AGV1-F1
#
_entry.id   AF-A0A0P1AGV1-F1
#
_cell.length_a   1.000
_cell.length_b   1.000
_cell.length_c   1.000
_cell.angle_alpha   90.00
_cell.angle_beta   90.00
_cell.angle_gamma   90.00
#
_symmetry.space_group_name_H-M   'P 1'
#
loop_
_entity.id
_entity.type
_entity.pdbx_description
1 polymer ?
#
loop_
_entity_poly.entity_id
_entity_poly.type
_entity_poly.pdbx_seq_one_letter_code
_entity_poly.pdbx_strand_id
1 'polypeptide(L)'
;MAPNQHSTTTDRITESKVLSAETISILKTTAPVVKVHGNEITSTMYKIMFSEFPEVQNLFNMSHHRVAGATKGGAPSGVSRQAATLANAVIGFAANCDQLDNLGDAVPRMVHKHVSLDIRAKHYPIVGGCLLRAIKQVLGNAATDEIMDAWKEAYWFLAHLLIQAEDQMRDEFEGMPGGWVGYRELRVARKVKESTEVTSFYLESTDPSKGLMNFKPGQFLSLKFDQLQSDRSIVRNYSLSSAPGQKFYRISVKKESGTSDIPAGIVSSYLHDHVTIGSILHVGPPCGHFQLEPSTKPIVFISGGVGTTPLLSMLESLLASSPKKKSKKSIRFVQYARNPNVVAFRKHIEKITKKNESVTAHTVYGSFDLKQFETFLPSRDCEFYFCGPAGFMTTVYKALSNKWGIPTSQLHYEYFGPTQDISAETSIRRPSSSCPFAMFDSHTQEMSFNCKNFRSRLVVAAMVATTAVLLTTILRLRK
;
A
#
# COMPACT_ATOMS: atom_id res chain seq x y z
N MET A 1 -52.91 20.42 -13.22
CA MET A 1 -52.25 19.45 -14.13
C MET A 1 -51.15 20.17 -14.89
N ALA A 2 -49.90 19.98 -14.47
CA ALA A 2 -48.68 20.26 -15.22
C ALA A 2 -47.58 19.38 -14.58
N PRO A 3 -46.78 18.62 -15.33
CA PRO A 3 -45.90 17.60 -14.75
C PRO A 3 -44.56 18.19 -14.28
N ASN A 4 -44.18 17.78 -13.07
CA ASN A 4 -42.87 17.99 -12.46
C ASN A 4 -41.75 17.36 -13.32
N GLN A 5 -40.75 18.17 -13.68
CA GLN A 5 -39.46 17.68 -14.16
C GLN A 5 -38.59 17.32 -12.95
N HIS A 6 -38.46 16.02 -12.69
CA HIS A 6 -37.31 15.45 -11.99
C HIS A 6 -36.31 14.98 -13.05
N SER A 7 -35.26 15.76 -13.27
CA SER A 7 -34.08 15.31 -13.99
C SER A 7 -33.20 14.54 -13.01
N THR A 8 -33.32 13.22 -13.04
CA THR A 8 -32.50 12.28 -12.29
C THR A 8 -31.08 12.22 -12.84
N THR A 9 -30.10 12.45 -11.97
CA THR A 9 -28.66 12.35 -12.23
C THR A 9 -28.20 10.88 -12.25
N THR A 10 -28.82 10.04 -13.08
CA THR A 10 -28.54 8.58 -13.11
C THR A 10 -27.93 8.09 -14.43
N ASP A 11 -27.61 8.99 -15.38
CA ASP A 11 -27.03 8.62 -16.69
C ASP A 11 -25.49 8.75 -16.75
N ARG A 12 -24.77 8.57 -15.63
CA ARG A 12 -23.30 8.67 -15.64
C ARG A 12 -22.64 7.30 -15.45
N ILE A 13 -22.09 6.80 -16.57
CA ILE A 13 -20.99 5.84 -16.72
C ILE A 13 -21.37 4.37 -16.41
N THR A 14 -22.11 3.73 -17.32
CA THR A 14 -22.42 2.29 -17.27
C THR A 14 -21.99 1.55 -18.54
N GLU A 15 -20.84 1.88 -19.12
CA GLU A 15 -20.14 0.98 -20.05
C GLU A 15 -18.63 1.07 -19.78
N SER A 16 -18.14 0.23 -18.86
CA SER A 16 -16.71 -0.05 -18.77
C SER A 16 -16.30 -0.76 -20.05
N LYS A 17 -15.84 0.01 -21.04
CA LYS A 17 -15.37 -0.49 -22.33
C LYS A 17 -14.26 -1.51 -22.11
N VAL A 18 -14.53 -2.77 -22.42
CA VAL A 18 -13.54 -3.85 -22.42
C VAL A 18 -12.43 -3.49 -23.43
N LEU A 19 -11.17 -3.72 -23.07
CA LEU A 19 -10.05 -3.46 -23.97
C LEU A 19 -10.18 -4.33 -25.23
N SER A 20 -9.92 -3.75 -26.39
CA SER A 20 -9.95 -4.51 -27.65
C SER A 20 -8.87 -5.61 -27.66
N ALA A 21 -9.11 -6.70 -28.41
CA ALA A 21 -8.13 -7.78 -28.56
C ALA A 21 -6.80 -7.30 -29.18
N GLU A 22 -6.88 -6.31 -30.07
CA GLU A 22 -5.73 -5.64 -30.69
C GLU A 22 -4.92 -4.86 -29.63
N THR A 23 -5.59 -4.03 -28.83
CA THR A 23 -4.99 -3.29 -27.71
C THR A 23 -4.31 -4.24 -26.71
N ILE A 24 -4.97 -5.33 -26.31
CA ILE A 24 -4.39 -6.35 -25.42
C ILE A 24 -3.12 -6.96 -26.03
N SER A 25 -3.14 -7.28 -27.33
CA SER A 25 -1.98 -7.85 -28.02
C SER A 25 -0.79 -6.88 -28.06
N ILE A 26 -1.04 -5.60 -28.36
CA ILE A 26 -0.02 -4.55 -28.37
C ILE A 26 0.57 -4.36 -26.98
N LEU A 27 -0.27 -4.28 -25.93
CA LEU A 27 0.19 -4.11 -24.55
C LEU A 27 1.08 -5.26 -24.12
N LYS A 28 0.67 -6.51 -24.35
CA LYS A 28 1.46 -7.69 -23.98
C LYS A 28 2.80 -7.75 -24.70
N THR A 29 2.83 -7.35 -25.97
CA THR A 29 4.06 -7.35 -26.78
C THR A 29 5.02 -6.23 -26.38
N THR A 30 4.49 -5.08 -25.97
CA THR A 30 5.30 -3.89 -25.65
C THR A 30 5.65 -3.76 -24.15
N ALA A 31 4.91 -4.41 -23.25
CA ALA A 31 5.16 -4.39 -21.81
C ALA A 31 6.60 -4.79 -21.42
N PRO A 32 7.25 -5.82 -22.01
CA PRO A 32 8.65 -6.13 -21.75
C PRO A 32 9.61 -4.99 -22.10
N VAL A 33 9.36 -4.26 -23.19
CA VAL A 33 10.19 -3.12 -23.61
C VAL A 33 10.02 -1.96 -22.63
N VAL A 34 8.78 -1.62 -22.28
CA VAL A 34 8.49 -0.60 -21.25
C VAL A 34 9.11 -0.97 -19.90
N LYS A 35 9.16 -2.26 -19.56
CA LYS A 35 9.83 -2.76 -18.34
C LYS A 35 11.32 -2.49 -18.31
N VAL A 36 12.02 -2.68 -19.42
CA VAL A 36 13.47 -2.37 -19.52
C VAL A 36 13.73 -0.88 -19.23
N HIS A 37 12.84 0.01 -19.71
CA HIS A 37 12.97 1.46 -19.55
C HIS A 37 12.20 2.02 -18.33
N GLY A 38 11.60 1.18 -17.48
CA GLY A 38 10.63 1.60 -16.48
C GLY A 38 11.14 2.68 -15.51
N ASN A 39 12.41 2.59 -15.09
CA ASN A 39 13.04 3.59 -14.21
C ASN A 39 13.24 4.95 -14.89
N GLU A 40 13.64 4.96 -16.16
CA GLU A 40 13.86 6.18 -16.94
C GLU A 40 12.52 6.86 -17.26
N ILE A 41 11.52 6.07 -17.67
CA ILE A 41 10.15 6.54 -17.92
C ILE A 41 9.58 7.20 -16.67
N THR A 42 9.63 6.52 -15.53
CA THR A 42 9.04 7.06 -14.29
C THR A 42 9.80 8.27 -13.76
N SER A 43 11.13 8.32 -13.89
CA SER A 43 11.92 9.51 -13.56
C SER A 43 11.54 10.70 -14.44
N THR A 44 11.37 10.48 -15.74
CA THR A 44 10.93 11.48 -16.71
C THR A 44 9.51 11.96 -16.41
N MET A 45 8.59 11.04 -16.10
CA MET A 45 7.22 11.36 -15.68
C MET A 45 7.20 12.29 -14.47
N TYR A 46 7.96 11.99 -13.41
CA TYR A 46 8.03 12.86 -12.22
C TYR A 46 8.62 14.23 -12.53
N LYS A 47 9.65 14.31 -13.37
CA LYS A 47 10.24 15.58 -13.80
C LYS A 47 9.20 16.46 -14.51
N ILE A 48 8.44 15.90 -15.45
CA ILE A 48 7.37 16.60 -16.16
C ILE A 48 6.29 17.03 -15.16
N MET A 49 5.78 16.08 -14.37
CA MET A 49 4.66 16.30 -13.46
C MET A 49 4.95 17.38 -12.40
N PHE A 50 6.10 17.31 -11.73
CA PHE A 50 6.43 18.27 -10.68
C PHE A 50 6.84 19.64 -11.19
N SER A 51 7.25 19.75 -12.45
CA SER A 51 7.55 21.03 -13.09
C SER A 51 6.29 21.74 -13.59
N GLU A 52 5.33 20.99 -14.15
CA GLU A 52 4.13 21.57 -14.78
C GLU A 52 2.93 21.63 -13.82
N PHE A 53 2.88 20.74 -12.82
CA PHE A 53 1.80 20.61 -11.83
C PHE A 53 2.39 20.58 -10.41
N PRO A 54 3.02 21.67 -9.94
CA PRO A 54 3.69 21.71 -8.64
C PRO A 54 2.75 21.39 -7.46
N GLU A 55 1.45 21.69 -7.58
CA GLU A 55 0.43 21.40 -6.58
C GLU A 55 0.26 19.90 -6.30
N VAL A 56 0.59 19.05 -7.28
CA VAL A 56 0.52 17.59 -7.15
C VAL A 56 1.56 17.06 -6.17
N GLN A 57 2.66 17.78 -5.93
CA GLN A 57 3.69 17.38 -4.95
C GLN A 57 3.12 17.14 -3.55
N ASN A 58 2.01 17.81 -3.20
CA ASN A 58 1.29 17.64 -1.93
C ASN A 58 0.69 16.23 -1.74
N LEU A 59 0.47 15.51 -2.84
CA LEU A 59 -0.07 14.15 -2.84
C LEU A 59 1.04 13.08 -2.72
N PHE A 60 2.30 13.49 -2.85
CA PHE A 60 3.47 12.60 -2.86
C PHE A 60 4.27 12.71 -1.56
N ASN A 61 4.85 11.59 -1.13
CA ASN A 61 5.84 11.64 -0.08
C ASN A 61 7.22 11.94 -0.67
N MET A 62 7.64 13.20 -0.63
CA MET A 62 8.93 13.64 -1.16
C MET A 62 10.15 12.95 -0.53
N SER A 63 10.04 12.37 0.67
CA SER A 63 11.15 11.58 1.23
C SER A 63 11.39 10.26 0.48
N HIS A 64 10.38 9.73 -0.21
CA HIS A 64 10.51 8.55 -1.07
C HIS A 64 11.12 8.88 -2.44
N HIS A 65 11.12 10.16 -2.82
CA HIS A 65 11.73 10.68 -4.05
C HIS A 65 13.22 10.97 -3.95
N ARG A 66 13.81 10.81 -2.76
CA ARG A 66 15.27 10.94 -2.59
C ARG A 66 15.98 9.82 -3.35
N VAL A 67 16.89 10.23 -4.22
CA VAL A 67 17.80 9.35 -4.97
C VAL A 67 18.64 8.53 -3.98
N ALA A 68 18.75 7.23 -4.21
CA ALA A 68 19.49 6.33 -3.33
C ALA A 68 20.99 6.68 -3.24
N GLY A 69 21.41 7.02 -2.01
CA GLY A 69 22.78 7.00 -1.47
C GLY A 69 22.82 6.77 0.06
N ALA A 70 21.67 6.75 0.75
CA ALA A 70 21.60 6.65 2.21
C ALA A 70 20.44 5.75 2.67
N THR A 71 20.57 4.43 2.48
CA THR A 71 20.08 3.38 3.39
C THR A 71 20.33 2.03 2.73
N LYS A 72 21.02 1.12 3.44
CA LYS A 72 21.26 -0.26 3.02
C LYS A 72 19.92 -0.93 2.67
N GLY A 73 19.72 -1.21 1.37
CA GLY A 73 18.62 -2.05 0.88
C GLY A 73 17.64 -1.41 -0.12
N GLY A 74 18.05 -0.57 -1.08
CA GLY A 74 17.09 -0.19 -2.14
C GLY A 74 17.64 0.63 -3.31
N ALA A 75 17.06 0.33 -4.49
CA ALA A 75 17.10 0.98 -5.82
C ALA A 75 18.48 1.44 -6.36
N PRO A 76 18.76 1.29 -7.67
CA PRO A 76 19.96 1.84 -8.29
C PRO A 76 20.11 3.35 -8.03
N SER A 77 21.35 3.81 -7.94
CA SER A 77 21.69 5.23 -7.88
C SER A 77 20.97 5.99 -9.00
N GLY A 78 20.28 7.08 -8.65
CA GLY A 78 19.50 7.90 -9.58
C GLY A 78 17.99 7.67 -9.55
N VAL A 79 17.49 6.57 -8.98
CA VAL A 79 16.08 6.18 -9.08
C VAL A 79 15.38 6.23 -7.71
N SER A 80 14.27 6.96 -7.64
CA SER A 80 13.44 6.96 -6.42
C SER A 80 12.69 5.63 -6.24
N ARG A 81 12.53 5.15 -5.01
CA ARG A 81 11.80 3.89 -4.74
C ARG A 81 10.35 3.93 -5.23
N GLN A 82 9.74 5.10 -5.14
CA GLN A 82 8.37 5.32 -5.61
C GLN A 82 8.24 5.21 -7.14
N ALA A 83 9.27 5.61 -7.88
CA ALA A 83 9.33 5.44 -9.33
C ALA A 83 9.37 3.96 -9.73
N ALA A 84 10.18 3.15 -9.06
CA ALA A 84 10.22 1.71 -9.31
C ALA A 84 8.87 1.02 -9.00
N THR A 85 8.20 1.37 -7.89
CA THR A 85 6.88 0.79 -7.55
C THR A 85 5.81 1.13 -8.58
N LEU A 86 5.73 2.39 -9.03
CA LEU A 86 4.75 2.80 -10.05
C LEU A 86 5.03 2.12 -11.39
N ALA A 87 6.29 2.05 -11.81
CA ALA A 87 6.68 1.34 -13.03
C ALA A 87 6.19 -0.11 -12.98
N ASN A 88 6.50 -0.83 -11.90
CA ASN A 88 6.11 -2.23 -11.74
C ASN A 88 4.58 -2.41 -11.73
N ALA A 89 3.82 -1.49 -11.14
CA ALA A 89 2.36 -1.54 -11.16
C ALA A 89 1.79 -1.40 -12.58
N VAL A 90 2.28 -0.40 -13.34
CA VAL A 90 1.85 -0.14 -14.73
C VAL A 90 2.22 -1.32 -15.64
N ILE A 91 3.43 -1.86 -15.51
CA ILE A 91 3.90 -3.02 -16.26
C ILE A 91 3.13 -4.28 -15.87
N GLY A 92 2.90 -4.48 -14.57
CA GLY A 92 2.13 -5.61 -14.04
C GLY A 92 0.70 -5.60 -14.56
N PHE A 93 0.06 -4.43 -14.62
CA PHE A 93 -1.23 -4.27 -15.26
C PHE A 93 -1.16 -4.57 -16.77
N ALA A 94 -0.23 -3.99 -17.52
CA ALA A 94 -0.12 -4.23 -18.96
C ALA A 94 0.07 -5.73 -19.31
N ALA A 95 0.82 -6.46 -18.48
CA ALA A 95 1.01 -7.90 -18.64
C ALA A 95 -0.23 -8.75 -18.31
N ASN A 96 -1.17 -8.21 -17.52
CA ASN A 96 -2.36 -8.90 -17.01
C ASN A 96 -3.67 -8.17 -17.35
N CYS A 97 -3.67 -7.35 -18.41
CA CYS A 97 -4.80 -6.48 -18.75
C CYS A 97 -6.09 -7.23 -19.10
N ASP A 98 -5.99 -8.52 -19.42
CA ASP A 98 -7.09 -9.46 -19.68
C ASP A 98 -7.26 -10.52 -18.58
N GLN A 99 -6.51 -10.41 -17.47
CA GLN A 99 -6.51 -11.34 -16.33
C GLN A 99 -6.33 -10.56 -15.03
N LEU A 100 -7.24 -9.63 -14.74
CA LEU A 100 -7.11 -8.69 -13.62
C LEU A 100 -7.03 -9.39 -12.25
N ASP A 101 -7.56 -10.60 -12.12
CA ASP A 101 -7.43 -11.42 -10.91
C ASP A 101 -5.98 -11.72 -10.54
N ASN A 102 -5.06 -11.72 -11.52
CA ASN A 102 -3.62 -11.89 -11.26
C ASN A 102 -3.01 -10.70 -10.51
N LEU A 103 -3.69 -9.55 -10.46
CA LEU A 103 -3.27 -8.41 -9.65
C LEU A 103 -3.51 -8.64 -8.16
N GLY A 104 -4.37 -9.60 -7.80
CA GLY A 104 -4.65 -10.02 -6.43
C GLY A 104 -4.89 -8.85 -5.48
N ASP A 105 -4.20 -8.86 -4.34
CA ASP A 105 -4.33 -7.82 -3.31
C ASP A 105 -3.68 -6.48 -3.67
N ALA A 106 -3.03 -6.34 -4.84
CA ALA A 106 -2.39 -5.08 -5.22
C ALA A 106 -3.42 -3.96 -5.42
N VAL A 107 -4.55 -4.26 -6.05
CA VAL A 107 -5.60 -3.27 -6.35
C VAL A 107 -6.26 -2.77 -5.07
N PRO A 108 -6.82 -3.61 -4.17
CA PRO A 108 -7.42 -3.13 -2.92
C PRO A 108 -6.44 -2.26 -2.10
N ARG A 109 -5.15 -2.63 -2.08
CA ARG A 109 -4.11 -1.81 -1.43
C ARG A 109 -3.94 -0.44 -2.07
N MET A 110 -3.97 -0.35 -3.40
CA MET A 110 -3.91 0.94 -4.11
C MET A 110 -5.12 1.80 -3.79
N VAL A 111 -6.34 1.25 -3.87
CA VAL A 111 -7.60 1.95 -3.56
C VAL A 111 -7.55 2.54 -2.15
N HIS A 112 -7.25 1.72 -1.14
CA HIS A 112 -7.11 2.20 0.25
C HIS A 112 -6.05 3.30 0.39
N LYS A 113 -4.94 3.18 -0.34
CA LYS A 113 -3.87 4.18 -0.28
C LYS A 113 -4.31 5.51 -0.93
N HIS A 114 -4.98 5.45 -2.07
CA HIS A 114 -5.51 6.61 -2.78
C HIS A 114 -6.58 7.33 -1.97
N VAL A 115 -7.54 6.60 -1.40
CA VAL A 115 -8.57 7.19 -0.52
C VAL A 115 -7.93 7.83 0.71
N SER A 116 -6.91 7.20 1.32
CA SER A 116 -6.20 7.77 2.48
C SER A 116 -5.43 9.05 2.18
N LEU A 117 -5.05 9.27 0.91
CA LEU A 117 -4.34 10.46 0.44
C LEU A 117 -5.30 11.50 -0.16
N ASP A 118 -6.60 11.22 -0.17
CA ASP A 118 -7.62 12.05 -0.82
C ASP A 118 -7.34 12.27 -2.32
N ILE A 119 -6.86 11.23 -3.01
CA ILE A 119 -6.79 11.21 -4.48
C ILE A 119 -8.22 11.30 -5.04
N ARG A 120 -8.40 11.91 -6.21
CA ARG A 120 -9.70 12.19 -6.84
C ARG A 120 -9.59 11.98 -8.35
N ALA A 121 -10.73 11.78 -9.02
CA ALA A 121 -10.78 11.62 -10.49
C ALA A 121 -10.01 12.73 -11.24
N LYS A 122 -10.07 13.98 -10.76
CA LYS A 122 -9.34 15.13 -11.34
C LYS A 122 -7.81 14.98 -11.35
N HIS A 123 -7.23 14.11 -10.53
CA HIS A 123 -5.78 13.89 -10.48
C HIS A 123 -5.30 12.91 -11.57
N TYR A 124 -6.17 12.03 -12.08
CA TYR A 124 -5.81 11.03 -13.07
C TYR A 124 -5.33 11.64 -14.41
N PRO A 125 -6.04 12.61 -15.02
CA PRO A 125 -5.57 13.23 -16.26
C PRO A 125 -4.11 13.74 -16.20
N ILE A 126 -3.69 14.27 -15.05
CA ILE A 126 -2.33 14.76 -14.83
C ILE A 126 -1.33 13.61 -14.91
N VAL A 127 -1.54 12.55 -14.12
CA VAL A 127 -0.65 11.38 -14.09
C VAL A 127 -0.60 10.70 -15.45
N GLY A 128 -1.75 10.46 -16.09
CA GLY A 128 -1.84 9.83 -17.40
C GLY A 128 -1.13 10.63 -18.49
N GLY A 129 -1.35 11.95 -18.52
CA GLY A 129 -0.70 12.84 -19.48
C GLY A 129 0.82 12.84 -19.32
N CYS A 130 1.33 12.96 -18.09
CA CYS A 130 2.77 12.92 -17.82
C CYS A 130 3.39 11.55 -18.13
N LEU A 131 2.69 10.45 -17.82
CA LEU A 131 3.19 9.09 -18.05
C LEU A 131 3.31 8.79 -19.56
N LEU A 132 2.27 9.06 -20.34
CA LEU A 132 2.27 8.81 -21.78
C LEU A 132 3.31 9.68 -22.50
N ARG A 133 3.47 10.94 -22.09
CA ARG A 133 4.55 11.81 -22.61
C ARG A 133 5.93 11.25 -22.28
N ALA A 134 6.13 10.75 -21.06
CA ALA A 134 7.39 10.14 -20.66
C ALA A 134 7.71 8.87 -21.45
N ILE A 135 6.71 8.00 -21.68
CA ILE A 135 6.86 6.81 -22.53
C ILE A 135 7.29 7.22 -23.95
N LYS A 136 6.59 8.19 -24.56
CA LYS A 136 6.91 8.69 -25.91
C LYS A 136 8.32 9.29 -25.98
N GLN A 137 8.73 10.06 -24.98
CA GLN A 137 10.05 10.67 -24.94
C GLN A 137 11.18 9.64 -24.80
N VAL A 138 11.00 8.62 -23.94
CA VAL A 138 12.05 7.63 -23.67
C VAL A 138 12.17 6.61 -24.79
N LEU A 139 11.05 6.15 -25.35
CA LEU A 139 11.06 5.17 -26.44
C LEU A 139 11.30 5.79 -27.82
N GLY A 140 11.09 7.10 -27.97
CA GLY A 140 11.30 7.82 -29.23
C GLY A 140 10.53 7.18 -30.39
N ASN A 141 11.23 6.85 -31.48
CA ASN A 141 10.63 6.26 -32.68
C ASN A 141 10.02 4.85 -32.44
N ALA A 142 10.38 4.17 -31.34
CA ALA A 142 9.76 2.89 -30.99
C ALA A 142 8.36 3.05 -30.39
N ALA A 143 7.98 4.25 -29.93
CA ALA A 143 6.63 4.59 -29.50
C ALA A 143 5.80 5.11 -30.70
N THR A 144 5.41 4.19 -31.58
CA THR A 144 4.50 4.50 -32.70
C THR A 144 3.15 5.00 -32.18
N ASP A 145 2.38 5.70 -33.02
CA ASP A 145 1.08 6.24 -32.61
C ASP A 145 0.11 5.11 -32.21
N GLU A 146 0.14 3.97 -32.92
CA GLU A 146 -0.61 2.76 -32.58
C GLU A 146 -0.28 2.22 -31.17
N ILE A 147 1.01 2.17 -30.81
CA ILE A 147 1.44 1.78 -29.46
C ILE A 147 0.95 2.80 -28.45
N MET A 148 1.13 4.10 -28.71
CA MET A 148 0.73 5.16 -27.78
C MET A 148 -0.78 5.18 -27.54
N ASP A 149 -1.59 4.92 -28.56
CA ASP A 149 -3.05 4.82 -28.44
C ASP A 149 -3.46 3.61 -27.60
N ALA A 150 -2.84 2.44 -27.81
CA ALA A 150 -3.09 1.26 -26.99
C ALA A 150 -2.75 1.49 -25.51
N TRP A 151 -1.59 2.12 -25.22
CA TRP A 151 -1.20 2.45 -23.84
C TRP A 151 -2.11 3.52 -23.21
N LYS A 152 -2.61 4.46 -24.00
CA LYS A 152 -3.60 5.46 -23.55
C LYS A 152 -4.94 4.82 -23.20
N GLU A 153 -5.42 3.90 -24.04
CA GLU A 153 -6.65 3.13 -23.77
C GLU A 153 -6.50 2.29 -22.49
N ALA A 154 -5.38 1.59 -22.36
CA ALA A 154 -5.04 0.80 -21.17
C ALA A 154 -5.00 1.62 -19.88
N TYR A 155 -4.39 2.80 -19.95
CA TYR A 155 -4.35 3.74 -18.83
C TYR A 155 -5.75 4.12 -18.38
N TRP A 156 -6.60 4.54 -19.31
CA TRP A 156 -7.96 4.98 -18.97
C TRP A 156 -8.85 3.84 -18.49
N PHE A 157 -8.67 2.64 -19.03
CA PHE A 157 -9.35 1.45 -18.51
C PHE A 157 -9.03 1.23 -17.01
N LEU A 158 -7.75 1.19 -16.64
CA LEU A 158 -7.37 1.03 -15.23
C LEU A 158 -7.78 2.24 -14.37
N ALA A 159 -7.66 3.45 -14.92
CA ALA A 159 -8.05 4.68 -14.22
C ALA A 159 -9.53 4.67 -13.83
N HIS A 160 -10.42 4.33 -14.76
CA HIS A 160 -11.86 4.27 -14.47
C HIS A 160 -12.20 3.21 -13.42
N LEU A 161 -11.57 2.03 -13.50
CA LEU A 161 -11.73 0.97 -12.52
C LEU A 161 -11.31 1.42 -11.10
N LEU A 162 -10.17 2.11 -10.99
CA LEU A 162 -9.70 2.63 -9.71
C LEU A 162 -10.59 3.78 -9.21
N ILE A 163 -10.96 4.73 -10.07
CA ILE A 163 -11.86 5.85 -9.71
C ILE A 163 -13.17 5.30 -9.14
N GLN A 164 -13.79 4.34 -9.83
CA GLN A 164 -15.03 3.72 -9.38
C GLN A 164 -14.88 3.03 -8.02
N ALA A 165 -13.83 2.21 -7.85
CA ALA A 165 -13.59 1.50 -6.60
C ALA A 165 -13.30 2.47 -5.42
N GLU A 166 -12.62 3.58 -5.69
CA GLU A 166 -12.34 4.60 -4.69
C GLU A 166 -13.57 5.43 -4.33
N ASP A 167 -14.39 5.82 -5.31
CA ASP A 167 -15.64 6.55 -5.07
C ASP A 167 -16.61 5.67 -4.27
N GLN A 168 -16.75 4.39 -4.63
CA GLN A 168 -17.52 3.42 -3.85
C GLN A 168 -17.05 3.34 -2.38
N MET A 169 -15.73 3.30 -2.14
CA MET A 169 -15.19 3.30 -0.78
C MET A 169 -15.48 4.62 -0.03
N ARG A 170 -15.46 5.76 -0.71
CA ARG A 170 -15.80 7.06 -0.11
C ARG A 170 -17.28 7.12 0.26
N ASP A 171 -18.16 6.64 -0.60
CA ASP A 171 -19.61 6.57 -0.35
C ASP A 171 -19.91 5.65 0.85
N GLU A 172 -19.23 4.51 0.94
CA GLU A 172 -19.31 3.61 2.09
C GLU A 172 -18.85 4.29 3.38
N PHE A 173 -17.74 5.03 3.35
CA PHE A 173 -17.27 5.79 4.51
C PHE A 173 -18.26 6.87 4.95
N GLU A 174 -18.84 7.62 4.00
CA GLU A 174 -19.83 8.64 4.32
C GLU A 174 -21.12 8.04 4.92
N GLY A 175 -21.51 6.85 4.47
CA GLY A 175 -22.66 6.11 5.00
C GLY A 175 -22.45 5.46 6.37
N MET A 176 -21.21 5.33 6.85
CA MET A 176 -20.91 4.68 8.14
C MET A 176 -21.14 5.61 9.35
N PRO A 177 -21.61 5.09 10.49
CA PRO A 177 -21.69 5.87 11.73
C PRO A 177 -20.34 6.47 12.12
N GLY A 178 -20.30 7.80 12.28
CA GLY A 178 -19.07 8.53 12.60
C GLY A 178 -18.07 8.63 11.43
N GLY A 179 -18.47 8.21 10.24
CA GLY A 179 -17.71 8.25 9.00
C GLY A 179 -17.53 9.65 8.41
N TRP A 180 -16.50 9.79 7.57
CA TRP A 180 -16.21 11.02 6.83
C TRP A 180 -15.33 10.72 5.61
N VAL A 181 -15.34 11.65 4.66
CA VAL A 181 -14.46 11.65 3.48
C VAL A 181 -13.44 12.79 3.61
N GLY A 182 -12.23 12.59 3.08
CA GLY A 182 -11.16 13.58 3.19
C GLY A 182 -10.58 13.65 4.60
N TYR A 183 -10.27 14.85 5.10
CA TYR A 183 -9.66 15.04 6.41
C TYR A 183 -10.63 15.70 7.39
N ARG A 184 -10.71 15.15 8.60
CA ARG A 184 -11.50 15.67 9.72
C ARG A 184 -10.59 16.07 10.87
N GLU A 185 -10.95 17.13 11.57
CA GLU A 185 -10.25 17.57 12.77
C GLU A 185 -10.54 16.61 13.95
N LEU A 186 -9.48 16.04 14.52
CA LEU A 186 -9.53 15.30 15.77
C LEU A 186 -8.60 15.95 16.80
N ARG A 187 -9.02 15.92 18.07
CA ARG A 187 -8.25 16.48 19.20
C ARG A 187 -7.40 15.41 19.85
N VAL A 188 -6.15 15.75 20.17
CA VAL A 188 -5.27 14.92 21.01
C VAL A 188 -5.76 14.98 22.45
N ALA A 189 -6.50 13.97 22.89
CA ALA A 189 -7.03 13.87 24.26
C ALA A 189 -5.99 13.35 25.26
N ARG A 190 -5.02 12.56 24.80
CA ARG A 190 -3.95 12.01 25.65
C ARG A 190 -2.66 11.75 24.88
N LYS A 191 -1.52 11.92 25.54
CA LYS A 191 -0.17 11.64 25.02
C LYS A 191 0.58 10.77 26.04
N VAL A 192 1.13 9.63 25.61
CA VAL A 192 1.83 8.68 26.50
C VAL A 192 3.14 8.23 25.89
N LYS A 193 4.22 8.31 26.66
CA LYS A 193 5.53 7.78 26.27
C LYS A 193 5.54 6.26 26.47
N GLU A 194 5.67 5.51 25.37
CA GLU A 194 5.65 4.04 25.36
C GLU A 194 7.06 3.44 25.42
N SER A 195 8.07 4.19 24.96
CA SER A 195 9.50 3.86 25.07
C SER A 195 10.35 5.12 24.97
N THR A 196 11.68 5.02 24.92
CA THR A 196 12.54 6.19 24.67
C THR A 196 12.32 6.81 23.29
N GLU A 197 11.77 6.06 22.33
CA GLU A 197 11.60 6.50 20.93
C GLU A 197 10.13 6.57 20.49
N VAL A 198 9.20 5.94 21.20
CA VAL A 198 7.79 5.81 20.78
C VAL A 198 6.85 6.55 21.74
N THR A 199 5.96 7.36 21.18
CA THR A 199 4.91 8.08 21.90
C THR A 199 3.54 7.79 21.27
N SER A 200 2.57 7.40 22.09
CA SER A 200 1.17 7.24 21.70
C SER A 200 0.38 8.53 21.82
N PHE A 201 -0.48 8.78 20.84
CA PHE A 201 -1.44 9.89 20.79
C PHE A 201 -2.85 9.30 20.69
N TYR A 202 -3.72 9.74 21.58
CA TYR A 202 -5.12 9.34 21.63
C TYR A 202 -5.95 10.46 21.04
N LEU A 203 -6.64 10.17 19.94
CA LEU A 203 -7.36 11.12 19.13
C LEU A 203 -8.86 10.92 19.35
N GLU A 204 -9.55 11.99 19.72
CA GLU A 204 -11.00 12.00 19.93
C GLU A 204 -11.65 13.03 19.00
N SER A 205 -12.96 12.87 18.76
CA SER A 205 -13.71 13.88 18.03
C SER A 205 -13.66 15.24 18.74
N THR A 206 -13.52 16.30 17.96
CA THR A 206 -13.72 17.68 18.45
C THR A 206 -15.17 17.97 18.81
N ASP A 207 -16.11 17.24 18.19
CA ASP A 207 -17.55 17.29 18.43
C ASP A 207 -18.01 15.96 19.07
N PRO A 208 -18.33 15.94 20.39
CA PRO A 208 -18.76 14.72 21.08
C PRO A 208 -20.03 14.07 20.52
N SER A 209 -20.86 14.81 19.78
CA SER A 209 -22.06 14.26 19.14
C SER A 209 -21.73 13.41 17.90
N LYS A 210 -20.55 13.65 17.30
CA LYS A 210 -20.07 12.93 16.13
C LYS A 210 -19.04 11.88 16.56
N GLY A 211 -19.48 10.62 16.60
CA GLY A 211 -18.61 9.48 16.89
C GLY A 211 -17.43 9.34 15.92
N LEU A 212 -16.55 8.39 16.25
CA LEU A 212 -15.47 7.95 15.37
C LEU A 212 -15.93 6.74 14.56
N MET A 213 -15.60 6.74 13.28
CA MET A 213 -15.80 5.61 12.38
C MET A 213 -15.13 4.35 12.94
N ASN A 214 -15.82 3.22 12.87
CA ASN A 214 -15.20 1.96 13.26
C ASN A 214 -14.12 1.54 12.23
N PHE A 215 -13.25 0.61 12.60
CA PHE A 215 -12.17 0.16 11.73
C PHE A 215 -11.89 -1.33 11.89
N LYS A 216 -11.13 -1.89 10.95
CA LYS A 216 -10.64 -3.26 11.03
C LYS A 216 -9.23 -3.31 11.64
N PRO A 217 -8.94 -4.24 12.57
CA PRO A 217 -7.66 -4.28 13.28
C PRO A 217 -6.51 -4.51 12.30
N GLY A 218 -5.54 -3.58 12.27
CA GLY A 218 -4.44 -3.56 11.30
C GLY A 218 -4.43 -2.32 10.39
N GLN A 219 -5.58 -1.66 10.22
CA GLN A 219 -5.71 -0.42 9.46
C GLN A 219 -4.92 0.76 10.06
N PHE A 220 -4.76 1.82 9.27
CA PHE A 220 -4.05 3.03 9.62
C PHE A 220 -4.90 4.28 9.41
N LEU A 221 -4.48 5.38 10.05
CA LEU A 221 -4.97 6.73 9.78
C LEU A 221 -3.91 7.52 9.01
N SER A 222 -4.34 8.44 8.15
CA SER A 222 -3.47 9.43 7.51
C SER A 222 -3.58 10.77 8.22
N LEU A 223 -2.44 11.36 8.59
CA LEU A 223 -2.36 12.70 9.17
C LEU A 223 -1.81 13.68 8.14
N LYS A 224 -2.55 14.77 7.89
CA LYS A 224 -2.16 15.86 6.99
C LYS A 224 -1.66 17.06 7.77
N PHE A 225 -0.56 17.64 7.30
CA PHE A 225 0.06 18.82 7.87
C PHE A 225 0.36 19.84 6.78
N ASP A 226 -0.39 20.94 6.77
CA ASP A 226 -0.28 21.97 5.73
C ASP A 226 0.81 23.01 6.01
N GLN A 227 1.33 23.08 7.24
CA GLN A 227 2.19 24.18 7.71
C GLN A 227 3.58 23.72 8.17
N LEU A 228 3.96 22.45 7.99
CA LEU A 228 5.26 21.94 8.44
C LEU A 228 6.41 22.20 7.45
N GLN A 229 6.09 22.53 6.21
CA GLN A 229 7.05 22.96 5.20
C GLN A 229 6.42 24.11 4.41
N SER A 230 7.23 25.10 4.04
CA SER A 230 6.75 26.19 3.17
C SER A 230 6.21 25.59 1.88
N ASP A 231 5.04 26.06 1.48
CA ASP A 231 4.40 25.80 0.19
C ASP A 231 3.93 24.36 -0.09
N ARG A 232 3.92 23.47 0.92
CA ARG A 232 3.39 22.12 0.72
C ARG A 232 2.82 21.42 1.96
N SER A 233 1.81 20.60 1.69
CA SER A 233 1.26 19.64 2.64
C SER A 233 2.13 18.40 2.76
N ILE A 234 2.21 17.85 3.97
CA ILE A 234 2.82 16.55 4.24
C ILE A 234 1.78 15.61 4.80
N VAL A 235 1.61 14.43 4.17
CA VAL A 235 0.74 13.36 4.68
C VAL A 235 1.56 12.17 5.16
N ARG A 236 1.24 11.63 6.34
CA ARG A 236 1.87 10.41 6.89
C ARG A 236 0.84 9.44 7.45
N ASN A 237 1.08 8.15 7.24
CA ASN A 237 0.20 7.09 7.69
C ASN A 237 0.72 6.52 9.03
N TYR A 238 -0.18 6.27 9.96
CA TYR A 238 0.11 5.67 11.26
C TYR A 238 -0.94 4.59 11.57
N SER A 239 -0.48 3.35 11.79
CA SER A 239 -1.37 2.25 12.17
C SER A 239 -2.15 2.59 13.44
N LEU A 240 -3.43 2.24 13.43
CA LEU A 240 -4.24 2.18 14.63
C LEU A 240 -3.66 1.10 15.52
N SER A 241 -3.42 1.47 16.77
CA SER A 241 -2.69 0.65 17.74
C SER A 241 -3.54 0.21 18.92
N SER A 242 -4.86 0.39 18.86
CA SER A 242 -5.84 -0.10 19.83
C SER A 242 -6.90 -0.97 19.16
N ALA A 243 -7.70 -1.69 19.94
CA ALA A 243 -8.91 -2.34 19.42
C ALA A 243 -9.91 -1.33 18.81
N PRO A 244 -10.78 -1.77 17.88
CA PRO A 244 -11.89 -0.98 17.35
C PRO A 244 -12.99 -0.73 18.40
N GLY A 245 -13.93 0.16 18.06
CA GLY A 245 -15.08 0.51 18.90
C GLY A 245 -14.76 1.36 20.15
N GLN A 246 -13.54 1.86 20.28
CA GLN A 246 -13.17 2.79 21.36
C GLN A 246 -13.70 4.20 21.06
N LYS A 247 -13.86 5.02 22.11
CA LYS A 247 -14.19 6.46 21.96
C LYS A 247 -13.04 7.30 21.39
N PHE A 248 -11.87 6.70 21.22
CA PHE A 248 -10.66 7.31 20.71
C PHE A 248 -10.02 6.40 19.65
N TYR A 249 -9.21 6.99 18.78
CA TYR A 249 -8.16 6.27 18.07
C TYR A 249 -6.85 6.38 18.82
N ARG A 250 -6.04 5.32 18.85
CA ARG A 250 -4.65 5.38 19.33
C ARG A 250 -3.70 5.21 18.15
N ILE A 251 -2.91 6.22 17.83
CA ILE A 251 -1.72 6.08 16.98
C ILE A 251 -0.48 6.08 17.87
N SER A 252 0.59 5.42 17.41
CA SER A 252 1.83 5.37 18.18
C SER A 252 3.03 5.56 17.27
N VAL A 253 3.76 6.63 17.54
CA VAL A 253 4.71 7.21 16.58
C VAL A 253 6.11 7.06 17.13
N LYS A 254 6.97 6.42 16.35
CA LYS A 254 8.42 6.44 16.58
C LYS A 254 8.99 7.78 16.12
N LYS A 255 9.83 8.41 16.94
CA LYS A 255 10.62 9.57 16.55
C LYS A 255 11.75 9.12 15.62
N GLU A 256 11.70 9.52 14.35
CA GLU A 256 12.82 9.33 13.43
C GLU A 256 13.83 10.47 13.65
N SER A 257 14.74 10.31 14.61
CA SER A 257 15.69 11.37 14.99
C SER A 257 16.76 11.68 13.94
N GLY A 258 16.88 10.86 12.89
CA GLY A 258 17.94 10.99 11.89
C GLY A 258 19.29 10.44 12.36
N THR A 259 20.29 10.57 11.50
CA THR A 259 21.71 10.28 11.73
C THR A 259 22.54 11.45 11.20
N SER A 260 23.88 11.35 11.23
CA SER A 260 24.76 12.35 10.58
C SER A 260 24.41 12.57 9.10
N ASP A 261 24.02 11.51 8.40
CA ASP A 261 23.84 11.52 6.95
C ASP A 261 22.36 11.61 6.53
N ILE A 262 21.44 11.42 7.49
CA ILE A 262 20.00 11.36 7.23
C ILE A 262 19.31 12.35 8.18
N PRO A 263 18.64 13.40 7.67
CA PRO A 263 17.97 14.36 8.54
C PRO A 263 16.82 13.70 9.31
N ALA A 264 16.49 14.28 10.47
CA ALA A 264 15.33 13.86 11.26
C ALA A 264 14.02 13.92 10.46
N GLY A 265 13.10 13.02 10.78
CA GLY A 265 11.78 12.97 10.18
C GLY A 265 10.91 14.13 10.66
N ILE A 266 10.53 15.00 9.73
CA ILE A 266 9.77 16.24 10.00
C ILE A 266 8.51 15.98 10.84
N VAL A 267 7.62 15.10 10.37
CA VAL A 267 6.33 14.84 11.02
C VAL A 267 6.49 14.11 12.34
N SER A 268 7.38 13.10 12.41
CA SER A 268 7.61 12.36 13.65
C SER A 268 8.21 13.25 14.73
N SER A 269 9.15 14.15 14.38
CA SER A 269 9.71 15.11 15.33
C SER A 269 8.66 16.11 15.77
N TYR A 270 7.85 16.65 14.85
CA TYR A 270 6.77 17.58 15.19
C TYR A 270 5.75 16.99 16.17
N LEU A 271 5.30 15.76 15.93
CA LEU A 271 4.38 15.05 16.84
C LEU A 271 4.99 14.89 18.24
N HIS A 272 6.28 14.55 18.34
CA HIS A 272 6.95 14.38 19.63
C HIS A 272 7.18 15.70 20.34
N ASP A 273 7.63 16.74 19.64
CA ASP A 273 8.21 17.94 20.24
C ASP A 273 7.18 19.06 20.41
N HIS A 274 6.19 19.16 19.52
CA HIS A 274 5.26 20.30 19.48
C HIS A 274 3.80 19.93 19.75
N VAL A 275 3.36 18.72 19.38
CA VAL A 275 1.97 18.31 19.61
C VAL A 275 1.75 17.99 21.10
N THR A 276 0.77 18.67 21.69
CA THR A 276 0.41 18.56 23.12
C THR A 276 -1.04 18.07 23.27
N ILE A 277 -1.44 17.76 24.50
CA ILE A 277 -2.86 17.48 24.79
C ILE A 277 -3.67 18.74 24.47
N GLY A 278 -4.77 18.58 23.73
CA GLY A 278 -5.59 19.68 23.22
C GLY A 278 -5.27 20.10 21.79
N SER A 279 -4.11 19.72 21.23
CA SER A 279 -3.79 20.00 19.82
C SER A 279 -4.81 19.36 18.86
N ILE A 280 -5.09 20.06 17.76
CA ILE A 280 -5.96 19.57 16.69
C ILE A 280 -5.10 19.01 15.54
N LEU A 281 -5.48 17.84 15.04
CA LEU A 281 -4.84 17.19 13.89
C LEU A 281 -5.87 16.94 12.79
N HIS A 282 -5.45 17.09 11.53
CA HIS A 282 -6.27 16.74 10.36
C HIS A 282 -6.07 15.26 10.00
N VAL A 283 -7.12 14.47 10.12
CA VAL A 283 -7.08 13.01 10.10
C VAL A 283 -7.98 12.46 9.00
N GLY A 284 -7.41 11.64 8.11
CA GLY A 284 -8.13 10.87 7.11
C GLY A 284 -8.85 9.66 7.72
N PRO A 285 -9.85 9.09 7.05
CA PRO A 285 -10.58 7.91 7.54
C PRO A 285 -9.66 6.69 7.73
N PRO A 286 -9.98 5.76 8.63
CA PRO A 286 -9.31 4.47 8.71
C PRO A 286 -9.24 3.77 7.35
N CYS A 287 -8.03 3.48 6.88
CA CYS A 287 -7.77 2.82 5.60
C CYS A 287 -6.76 1.69 5.77
N GLY A 288 -6.69 0.79 4.79
CA GLY A 288 -5.67 -0.26 4.71
C GLY A 288 -6.27 -1.63 4.49
N HIS A 289 -5.53 -2.46 3.75
CA HIS A 289 -5.90 -3.85 3.41
C HIS A 289 -5.30 -4.87 4.39
N PHE A 290 -4.23 -4.50 5.11
CA PHE A 290 -3.68 -5.37 6.16
C PHE A 290 -4.61 -5.38 7.37
N GLN A 291 -5.40 -6.45 7.46
CA GLN A 291 -6.42 -6.62 8.47
C GLN A 291 -6.35 -8.03 9.08
N LEU A 292 -6.82 -8.15 10.31
CA LEU A 292 -6.95 -9.45 10.97
C LEU A 292 -8.08 -10.24 10.32
N GLU A 293 -7.74 -11.39 9.75
CA GLU A 293 -8.71 -12.31 9.14
C GLU A 293 -9.22 -13.35 10.15
N PRO A 294 -10.49 -13.78 10.04
CA PRO A 294 -11.01 -14.89 10.84
C PRO A 294 -10.25 -16.19 10.54
N SER A 295 -9.62 -16.78 11.54
CA SER A 295 -8.97 -18.09 11.43
C SER A 295 -9.18 -18.93 12.68
N THR A 296 -9.25 -20.25 12.55
CA THR A 296 -9.30 -21.20 13.67
C THR A 296 -7.90 -21.58 14.19
N LYS A 297 -6.84 -21.27 13.44
CA LYS A 297 -5.45 -21.60 13.76
C LYS A 297 -4.89 -20.71 14.89
N PRO A 298 -3.81 -21.14 15.55
CA PRO A 298 -3.02 -20.24 16.40
C PRO A 298 -2.54 -19.02 15.61
N ILE A 299 -2.41 -17.88 16.29
CA ILE A 299 -2.00 -16.62 15.67
C ILE A 299 -0.63 -16.22 16.22
N VAL A 300 0.27 -15.85 15.33
CA VAL A 300 1.64 -15.44 15.66
C VAL A 300 1.89 -14.03 15.13
N PHE A 301 2.02 -13.08 16.05
CA PHE A 301 2.38 -11.70 15.77
C PHE A 301 3.90 -11.53 15.88
N ILE A 302 4.55 -11.05 14.81
CA ILE A 302 6.00 -10.82 14.76
C ILE A 302 6.28 -9.36 14.39
N SER A 303 6.78 -8.57 15.35
CA SER A 303 7.08 -7.16 15.10
C SER A 303 8.57 -6.84 15.16
N GLY A 304 9.03 -5.98 14.26
CA GLY A 304 10.30 -5.28 14.37
C GLY A 304 10.09 -3.82 14.78
N GLY A 305 10.47 -3.44 16.00
CA GLY A 305 10.34 -2.07 16.50
C GLY A 305 8.89 -1.55 16.48
N VAL A 306 8.67 -0.38 15.88
CA VAL A 306 7.34 0.28 15.83
C VAL A 306 6.30 -0.48 14.98
N GLY A 307 6.72 -1.49 14.21
CA GLY A 307 5.81 -2.42 13.53
C GLY A 307 4.88 -3.20 14.49
N THR A 308 5.11 -3.10 15.80
CA THR A 308 4.22 -3.66 16.83
C THR A 308 2.83 -3.01 16.85
N THR A 309 2.68 -1.81 16.29
CA THR A 309 1.46 -0.99 16.36
C THR A 309 0.21 -1.66 15.78
N PRO A 310 0.16 -2.09 14.50
CA PRO A 310 -1.02 -2.78 13.97
C PRO A 310 -1.25 -4.12 14.67
N LEU A 311 -0.18 -4.83 15.04
CA LEU A 311 -0.28 -6.14 15.68
C LEU A 311 -0.88 -6.04 17.09
N LEU A 312 -0.61 -4.95 17.82
CA LEU A 312 -1.25 -4.69 19.11
C LEU A 312 -2.75 -4.41 18.95
N SER A 313 -3.15 -3.70 17.89
CA SER A 313 -4.58 -3.52 17.57
C SER A 313 -5.26 -4.87 17.31
N MET A 314 -4.63 -5.74 16.51
CA MET A 314 -5.13 -7.10 16.26
C MET A 314 -5.23 -7.93 17.54
N LEU A 315 -4.20 -7.91 18.40
CA LEU A 315 -4.20 -8.59 19.69
C LEU A 315 -5.35 -8.13 20.60
N GLU A 316 -5.48 -6.82 20.81
CA GLU A 316 -6.54 -6.27 21.66
C GLU A 316 -7.95 -6.62 21.12
N SER A 317 -8.10 -6.67 19.79
CA SER A 317 -9.37 -7.02 19.14
C SER A 317 -9.77 -8.47 19.35
N LEU A 318 -8.81 -9.40 19.27
CA LEU A 318 -9.03 -10.82 19.57
C LEU A 318 -9.47 -11.02 21.02
N LEU A 319 -8.88 -10.26 21.94
CA LEU A 319 -9.21 -10.33 23.37
C LEU A 319 -10.58 -9.70 23.68
N ALA A 320 -10.93 -8.58 23.05
CA ALA A 320 -12.23 -7.94 23.22
C ALA A 320 -13.40 -8.80 22.67
N SER A 321 -13.15 -9.54 21.58
CA SER A 321 -14.16 -10.38 20.90
C SER A 321 -14.36 -11.75 21.54
N SER A 322 -13.72 -12.04 22.69
CA SER A 322 -13.76 -13.34 23.36
C SER A 322 -14.48 -13.33 24.73
N PRO A 323 -15.73 -12.80 24.90
CA PRO A 323 -16.20 -12.49 26.24
C PRO A 323 -16.68 -13.69 27.06
N LYS A 324 -17.07 -14.83 26.46
CA LYS A 324 -17.76 -15.91 27.22
C LYS A 324 -17.56 -17.36 26.74
N LYS A 325 -16.82 -17.62 25.66
CA LYS A 325 -16.43 -18.98 25.27
C LYS A 325 -14.91 -19.04 25.33
N LYS A 326 -14.37 -20.01 26.07
CA LYS A 326 -12.94 -20.33 26.17
C LYS A 326 -12.39 -20.69 24.78
N SER A 327 -12.25 -19.72 23.89
CA SER A 327 -11.57 -19.90 22.62
C SER A 327 -10.11 -20.14 22.97
N LYS A 328 -9.68 -21.41 22.88
CA LYS A 328 -8.31 -21.88 23.13
C LYS A 328 -7.35 -21.46 22.02
N LYS A 329 -7.59 -20.34 21.32
CA LYS A 329 -6.68 -19.88 20.28
C LYS A 329 -5.41 -19.38 20.95
N SER A 330 -4.35 -20.17 20.77
CA SER A 330 -3.02 -19.84 21.24
C SER A 330 -2.50 -18.63 20.45
N ILE A 331 -2.12 -17.57 21.15
CA ILE A 331 -1.58 -16.35 20.57
C ILE A 331 -0.12 -16.21 21.02
N ARG A 332 0.77 -15.97 20.05
CA ARG A 332 2.17 -15.63 20.28
C ARG A 332 2.43 -14.20 19.85
N PHE A 333 3.04 -13.41 20.73
CA PHE A 333 3.40 -12.02 20.46
C PHE A 333 4.91 -11.82 20.60
N VAL A 334 5.61 -11.78 19.48
CA VAL A 334 7.08 -11.72 19.44
C VAL A 334 7.54 -10.33 18.99
N GLN A 335 8.23 -9.61 19.87
CA GLN A 335 8.78 -8.29 19.60
C GLN A 335 10.30 -8.35 19.45
N TYR A 336 10.80 -7.95 18.30
CA TYR A 336 12.22 -7.73 18.05
C TYR A 336 12.56 -6.26 18.26
N ALA A 337 13.56 -6.00 19.10
CA ALA A 337 14.02 -4.65 19.45
C ALA A 337 15.55 -4.58 19.53
N ARG A 338 16.12 -3.37 19.49
CA ARG A 338 17.58 -3.20 19.61
C ARG A 338 18.06 -3.36 21.06
N ASN A 339 17.26 -2.91 22.02
CA ASN A 339 17.57 -2.94 23.45
C ASN A 339 16.28 -2.72 24.26
N PRO A 340 16.31 -2.91 25.59
CA PRO A 340 15.11 -2.78 26.43
C PRO A 340 14.45 -1.39 26.42
N ASN A 341 15.21 -0.32 26.19
CA ASN A 341 14.72 1.06 26.29
C ASN A 341 13.79 1.45 25.13
N VAL A 342 13.90 0.76 23.99
CA VAL A 342 13.13 1.05 22.77
C VAL A 342 11.92 0.12 22.58
N VAL A 343 11.69 -0.83 23.49
CA VAL A 343 10.53 -1.74 23.45
C VAL A 343 9.26 -0.96 23.81
N ALA A 344 8.40 -0.72 22.82
CA ALA A 344 7.12 -0.06 23.04
C ALA A 344 6.09 -1.01 23.69
N PHE A 345 5.21 -0.46 24.52
CA PHE A 345 4.08 -1.14 25.17
C PHE A 345 4.44 -2.27 26.14
N ARG A 346 5.69 -2.36 26.61
CA ARG A 346 6.14 -3.45 27.48
C ARG A 346 5.20 -3.73 28.66
N LYS A 347 4.90 -2.70 29.46
CA LYS A 347 4.01 -2.83 30.64
C LYS A 347 2.59 -3.24 30.25
N HIS A 348 2.11 -2.79 29.10
CA HIS A 348 0.76 -3.10 28.62
C HIS A 348 0.66 -4.56 28.16
N ILE A 349 1.65 -5.05 27.42
CA ILE A 349 1.73 -6.44 26.99
C ILE A 349 1.90 -7.38 28.19
N GLU A 350 2.77 -7.04 29.16
CA GLU A 350 2.92 -7.79 30.41
C GLU A 350 1.60 -7.88 31.19
N LYS A 351 0.79 -6.81 31.18
CA LYS A 351 -0.55 -6.82 31.80
C LYS A 351 -1.53 -7.70 31.02
N ILE A 352 -1.44 -7.73 29.69
CA ILE A 352 -2.26 -8.61 28.85
C ILE A 352 -1.93 -10.07 29.13
N THR A 353 -0.65 -10.47 29.12
CA THR A 353 -0.25 -11.87 29.31
C THR A 353 -0.59 -12.37 30.71
N LYS A 354 -0.44 -11.54 31.75
CA LYS A 354 -0.86 -11.91 33.13
C LYS A 354 -2.36 -12.18 33.26
N LYS A 355 -3.19 -11.57 32.41
CA LYS A 355 -4.66 -11.72 32.45
C LYS A 355 -5.19 -12.78 31.49
N ASN A 356 -4.38 -13.25 30.55
CA ASN A 356 -4.82 -14.11 29.46
C ASN A 356 -3.81 -15.24 29.24
N GLU A 357 -4.09 -16.42 29.78
CA GLU A 357 -3.24 -17.61 29.66
C GLU A 357 -3.01 -18.07 28.20
N SER A 358 -3.92 -17.71 27.30
CA SER A 358 -3.81 -18.01 25.87
C SER A 358 -2.78 -17.15 25.13
N VAL A 359 -2.29 -16.07 25.76
CA VAL A 359 -1.33 -15.14 25.16
C VAL A 359 0.04 -15.31 25.79
N THR A 360 1.04 -15.67 24.98
CA THR A 360 2.45 -15.65 25.38
C THR A 360 3.18 -14.58 24.61
N ALA A 361 4.00 -13.79 25.29
CA ALA A 361 4.80 -12.73 24.68
C ALA A 361 6.30 -12.99 24.87
N HIS A 362 7.09 -12.72 23.83
CA HIS A 362 8.54 -12.81 23.84
C HIS A 362 9.13 -11.50 23.34
N THR A 363 10.17 -11.02 24.00
CA THR A 363 10.99 -9.90 23.53
C THR A 363 12.37 -10.41 23.20
N VAL A 364 12.79 -10.23 21.95
CA VAL A 364 14.10 -10.64 21.44
C VAL A 364 14.94 -9.41 21.13
N TYR A 365 16.18 -9.40 21.60
CA TYR A 365 17.15 -8.36 21.28
C TYR A 365 18.10 -8.86 20.20
N GLY A 366 18.17 -8.14 19.08
CA GLY A 366 19.01 -8.51 17.94
C GLY A 366 18.23 -8.93 16.70
N SER A 367 18.89 -9.71 15.84
CA SER A 367 18.36 -10.13 14.54
C SER A 367 17.40 -11.32 14.66
N PHE A 368 16.52 -11.47 13.67
CA PHE A 368 15.65 -12.64 13.55
C PHE A 368 16.48 -13.92 13.35
N ASP A 369 16.36 -14.86 14.28
CA ASP A 369 16.92 -16.21 14.16
C ASP A 369 15.79 -17.24 14.12
N LEU A 370 15.80 -18.08 13.07
CA LEU A 370 14.71 -19.03 12.82
C LEU A 370 14.65 -20.15 13.85
N LYS A 371 15.81 -20.62 14.34
CA LYS A 371 15.88 -21.72 15.32
C LYS A 371 15.36 -21.26 16.67
N GLN A 372 15.75 -20.07 17.12
CA GLN A 372 15.21 -19.46 18.33
C GLN A 372 13.71 -19.21 18.18
N PHE A 373 13.27 -18.65 17.05
CA PHE A 373 11.87 -18.34 16.81
C PHE A 373 10.98 -19.58 16.87
N GLU A 374 11.46 -20.73 16.37
CA GLU A 374 10.75 -22.01 16.45
C GLU A 374 10.37 -22.40 17.88
N THR A 375 11.23 -22.12 18.86
CA THR A 375 10.99 -22.45 20.27
C THR A 375 9.81 -21.70 20.90
N PHE A 376 9.35 -20.60 20.26
CA PHE A 376 8.22 -19.82 20.74
C PHE A 376 6.88 -20.35 20.21
N LEU A 377 6.90 -21.16 19.15
CA LEU A 377 5.70 -21.54 18.43
C LEU A 377 5.02 -22.76 19.04
N PRO A 378 3.68 -22.82 19.07
CA PRO A 378 2.96 -24.04 19.43
C PRO A 378 3.07 -25.12 18.33
N SER A 379 3.14 -24.69 17.07
CA SER A 379 3.34 -25.51 15.88
C SER A 379 3.75 -24.60 14.72
N ARG A 380 4.09 -25.17 13.55
CA ARG A 380 4.33 -24.38 12.33
C ARG A 380 3.05 -24.02 11.57
N ASP A 381 1.92 -24.69 11.84
CA ASP A 381 0.63 -24.39 11.22
C ASP A 381 -0.10 -23.28 11.99
N CYS A 382 0.26 -22.03 11.70
CA CYS A 382 -0.25 -20.83 12.36
C CYS A 382 -0.59 -19.77 11.31
N GLU A 383 -1.44 -18.81 11.66
CA GLU A 383 -1.50 -17.54 10.93
C GLU A 383 -0.37 -16.62 11.40
N PHE A 384 0.50 -16.19 10.49
CA PHE A 384 1.61 -15.30 10.79
C PHE A 384 1.29 -13.89 10.32
N TYR A 385 1.27 -12.95 11.27
CA TYR A 385 1.11 -11.53 11.02
C TYR A 385 2.39 -10.80 11.41
N PHE A 386 3.03 -10.14 10.48
CA PHE A 386 4.31 -9.49 10.76
C PHE A 386 4.44 -8.10 10.14
N CYS A 387 5.17 -7.23 10.83
CA CYS A 387 5.37 -5.84 10.43
C CYS A 387 6.66 -5.27 11.04
N GLY A 388 7.42 -4.51 10.25
CA GLY A 388 8.72 -3.99 10.66
C GLY A 388 9.53 -3.40 9.50
N PRO A 389 10.82 -3.11 9.72
CA PRO A 389 11.72 -2.60 8.68
C PRO A 389 11.88 -3.58 7.51
N ALA A 390 12.07 -3.07 6.28
CA ALA A 390 12.13 -3.89 5.06
C ALA A 390 13.09 -5.10 5.16
N GLY A 391 14.33 -4.90 5.65
CA GLY A 391 15.28 -5.99 5.82
C GLY A 391 14.79 -7.09 6.78
N PHE A 392 14.14 -6.69 7.88
CA PHE A 392 13.52 -7.63 8.83
C PHE A 392 12.37 -8.40 8.16
N MET A 393 11.50 -7.70 7.44
CA MET A 393 10.37 -8.30 6.71
C MET A 393 10.83 -9.33 5.69
N THR A 394 11.87 -9.02 4.89
CA THR A 394 12.48 -9.95 3.94
C THR A 394 13.04 -11.18 4.62
N THR A 395 13.75 -11.01 5.73
CA THR A 395 14.31 -12.13 6.48
C THR A 395 13.23 -13.05 7.04
N VAL A 396 12.19 -12.48 7.66
CA VAL A 396 11.05 -13.24 8.21
C VAL A 396 10.31 -13.97 7.09
N TYR A 397 9.92 -13.26 6.03
CA TYR A 397 9.20 -13.86 4.90
C TYR A 397 9.97 -15.05 4.32
N LYS A 398 11.24 -14.85 3.92
CA LYS A 398 12.06 -15.93 3.33
C LYS A 398 12.26 -17.10 4.29
N ALA A 399 12.34 -16.86 5.59
CA ALA A 399 12.47 -17.92 6.57
C ALA A 399 11.18 -18.76 6.65
N LEU A 400 10.01 -18.11 6.72
CA LEU A 400 8.73 -18.81 6.81
C LEU A 400 8.36 -19.49 5.47
N SER A 401 8.44 -18.77 4.36
CA SER A 401 8.05 -19.30 3.04
C SER A 401 9.06 -20.31 2.53
N ASN A 402 10.34 -19.94 2.40
CA ASN A 402 11.28 -20.74 1.62
C ASN A 402 11.92 -21.85 2.46
N LYS A 403 12.18 -21.62 3.76
CA LYS A 403 12.82 -22.64 4.62
C LYS A 403 11.82 -23.56 5.30
N TRP A 404 10.65 -23.06 5.68
CA TRP A 404 9.62 -23.87 6.33
C TRP A 404 8.47 -24.29 5.40
N GLY A 405 8.37 -23.73 4.20
CA GLY A 405 7.31 -24.06 3.26
C GLY A 405 5.93 -23.57 3.71
N ILE A 406 5.87 -22.53 4.56
CA ILE A 406 4.58 -22.00 5.04
C ILE A 406 3.81 -21.43 3.85
N PRO A 407 2.54 -21.85 3.64
CA PRO A 407 1.72 -21.34 2.54
C PRO A 407 1.58 -19.82 2.61
N THR A 408 1.65 -19.15 1.46
CA THR A 408 1.53 -17.69 1.39
C THR A 408 0.17 -17.18 1.89
N SER A 409 -0.87 -18.03 1.92
CA SER A 409 -2.17 -17.72 2.52
C SER A 409 -2.15 -17.57 4.04
N GLN A 410 -1.10 -18.09 4.71
CA GLN A 410 -0.89 -17.96 6.15
C GLN A 410 0.09 -16.82 6.51
N LEU A 411 0.64 -16.12 5.50
CA LEU A 411 1.61 -15.06 5.67
C LEU A 411 0.95 -13.71 5.38
N HIS A 412 0.73 -12.94 6.43
CA HIS A 412 0.08 -11.64 6.40
C HIS A 412 1.07 -10.56 6.84
N TYR A 413 1.26 -9.52 6.04
CA TYR A 413 2.24 -8.48 6.35
C TYR A 413 1.91 -7.12 5.75
N GLU A 414 2.49 -6.08 6.35
CA GLU A 414 2.39 -4.69 5.91
C GLU A 414 3.73 -3.96 6.03
N TYR A 415 3.99 -3.02 5.11
CA TYR A 415 5.19 -2.18 5.14
C TYR A 415 4.91 -0.77 5.63
N PHE A 416 5.87 -0.22 6.37
CA PHE A 416 5.91 1.21 6.63
C PHE A 416 6.79 1.90 5.58
N GLY A 417 6.21 2.17 4.41
CA GLY A 417 6.91 2.73 3.24
C GLY A 417 6.25 2.29 1.93
N PRO A 418 6.87 2.56 0.76
CA PRO A 418 6.40 2.03 -0.51
C PRO A 418 6.40 0.49 -0.46
N THR A 419 5.35 -0.14 -0.99
CA THR A 419 5.24 -1.59 -1.10
C THR A 419 6.46 -2.15 -1.82
N GLN A 420 7.09 -3.16 -1.22
CA GLN A 420 8.21 -3.89 -1.81
C GLN A 420 7.74 -5.28 -2.25
N ASP A 421 8.13 -5.67 -3.47
CA ASP A 421 7.89 -7.02 -3.96
C ASP A 421 8.93 -7.96 -3.34
N ILE A 422 8.55 -8.62 -2.24
CA ILE A 422 9.36 -9.67 -1.59
C ILE A 422 9.10 -11.04 -2.24
N SER A 423 8.05 -11.13 -3.07
CA SER A 423 7.56 -12.35 -3.71
C SER A 423 8.02 -12.56 -5.16
N ALA A 424 8.93 -11.73 -5.67
CA ALA A 424 9.32 -11.71 -7.10
C ALA A 424 9.84 -13.04 -7.70
N GLU A 425 9.91 -14.13 -6.93
CA GLU A 425 10.22 -15.48 -7.40
C GLU A 425 9.01 -16.44 -7.40
N THR A 426 7.82 -16.03 -6.97
CA THR A 426 6.70 -16.98 -6.81
C THR A 426 5.33 -16.32 -6.98
N SER A 427 4.95 -16.03 -8.23
CA SER A 427 3.55 -15.78 -8.60
C SER A 427 2.77 -17.10 -8.52
N ILE A 428 2.31 -17.48 -7.33
CA ILE A 428 1.39 -18.62 -7.15
C ILE A 428 0.08 -18.14 -6.55
N ARG A 429 -0.99 -18.58 -7.21
CA ARG A 429 -2.41 -18.31 -7.03
C ARG A 429 -2.86 -18.24 -5.57
N ARG A 430 -3.55 -17.15 -5.22
CA ARG A 430 -4.57 -17.14 -4.16
C ARG A 430 -5.95 -17.27 -4.85
N PRO A 431 -6.88 -18.09 -4.37
CA PRO A 431 -8.28 -17.95 -4.75
C PRO A 431 -8.79 -16.63 -4.15
N SER A 432 -9.21 -15.69 -5.00
CA SER A 432 -9.74 -14.40 -4.55
C SER A 432 -11.26 -14.52 -4.36
N SER A 433 -11.74 -14.36 -3.13
CA SER A 433 -13.16 -14.13 -2.84
C SER A 433 -13.45 -12.65 -2.52
N SER A 434 -12.48 -11.77 -2.76
CA SER A 434 -12.53 -10.35 -2.37
C SER A 434 -11.86 -9.41 -3.37
N CYS A 435 -11.48 -9.87 -4.58
CA CYS A 435 -11.06 -8.95 -5.64
C CYS A 435 -12.28 -8.12 -6.06
N PRO A 436 -12.27 -6.77 -5.92
CA PRO A 436 -13.38 -5.94 -6.37
C PRO A 436 -13.61 -6.04 -7.89
N PHE A 437 -12.64 -6.59 -8.63
CA PHE A 437 -12.75 -6.86 -10.06
C PHE A 437 -13.22 -8.26 -10.42
N ALA A 438 -13.42 -9.18 -9.47
CA ALA A 438 -13.88 -10.54 -9.77
C ALA A 438 -15.25 -10.56 -10.47
N MET A 439 -16.11 -9.56 -10.25
CA MET A 439 -17.37 -9.42 -11.00
C MET A 439 -17.18 -9.04 -12.48
N PHE A 440 -16.04 -8.44 -12.84
CA PHE A 440 -15.74 -7.99 -14.20
C PHE A 440 -15.15 -9.09 -15.09
N ASP A 441 -14.62 -10.19 -14.52
CA ASP A 441 -13.95 -11.27 -15.26
C ASP A 441 -14.93 -12.20 -16.03
N SER A 442 -16.22 -12.15 -15.69
CA SER A 442 -17.25 -12.91 -16.40
C SER A 442 -17.43 -12.49 -17.87
N HIS A 443 -17.03 -11.26 -18.23
CA HIS A 443 -17.17 -10.71 -19.60
C HIS A 443 -15.92 -10.92 -20.47
N THR A 444 -14.74 -11.14 -19.89
CA THR A 444 -13.46 -11.34 -20.61
C THR A 444 -13.28 -12.78 -21.11
N GLN A 445 -13.90 -13.76 -20.46
CA GLN A 445 -13.73 -15.18 -20.83
C GLN A 445 -14.40 -15.58 -22.16
N GLU A 446 -15.42 -14.87 -22.62
CA GLU A 446 -16.15 -15.20 -23.87
C GLU A 446 -15.33 -14.94 -25.16
N MET A 447 -14.28 -14.11 -25.13
CA MET A 447 -13.50 -13.76 -26.34
C MET A 447 -12.31 -14.69 -26.62
N SER A 448 -11.98 -15.60 -25.71
CA SER A 448 -10.79 -16.46 -25.79
C SER A 448 -10.83 -17.54 -26.89
N PHE A 449 -11.96 -17.70 -27.59
CA PHE A 449 -12.17 -18.77 -28.56
C PHE A 449 -11.82 -18.44 -30.03
N ASN A 450 -11.53 -17.18 -30.40
CA ASN A 450 -11.64 -16.80 -31.81
C ASN A 450 -10.49 -15.98 -32.44
N CYS A 451 -9.21 -16.31 -32.18
CA CYS A 451 -8.12 -15.66 -32.90
C CYS A 451 -6.99 -16.62 -33.33
N LYS A 452 -7.09 -17.18 -34.55
CA LYS A 452 -6.04 -18.03 -35.17
C LYS A 452 -5.33 -17.44 -36.40
N ASN A 453 -5.71 -16.26 -36.92
CA ASN A 453 -5.20 -15.80 -38.22
C ASN A 453 -4.32 -14.53 -38.25
N PHE A 454 -3.83 -14.02 -37.10
CA PHE A 454 -3.07 -12.75 -37.05
C PHE A 454 -1.53 -12.87 -36.90
N ARG A 455 -0.98 -14.10 -36.91
CA ARG A 455 0.44 -14.36 -36.56
C ARG A 455 1.48 -13.85 -37.58
N SER A 456 1.12 -13.59 -38.84
CA SER A 456 2.10 -13.33 -39.91
C SER A 456 2.56 -11.88 -40.06
N ARG A 457 1.72 -10.88 -39.71
CA ARG A 457 2.11 -9.46 -39.77
C ARG A 457 2.89 -8.98 -38.54
N LEU A 458 2.68 -9.63 -37.38
CA LEU A 458 3.29 -9.27 -36.09
C LEU A 458 4.79 -9.64 -35.98
N VAL A 459 5.21 -10.73 -36.65
CA VAL A 459 6.61 -11.19 -36.66
C VAL A 459 7.52 -10.17 -37.34
N VAL A 460 7.02 -9.47 -38.37
CA VAL A 460 7.78 -8.45 -39.11
C VAL A 460 7.96 -7.19 -38.26
N ALA A 461 6.94 -6.74 -37.53
CA ALA A 461 7.04 -5.57 -36.64
C ALA A 461 7.96 -5.83 -35.42
N ALA A 462 7.88 -7.02 -34.82
CA ALA A 462 8.73 -7.42 -33.70
C ALA A 462 10.21 -7.56 -34.12
N MET A 463 10.49 -8.07 -35.33
CA MET A 463 11.86 -8.13 -35.87
C MET A 463 12.44 -6.74 -36.14
N VAL A 464 11.67 -5.81 -36.71
CA VAL A 464 12.14 -4.44 -37.00
C VAL A 464 12.47 -3.69 -35.70
N ALA A 465 11.63 -3.80 -34.66
CA ALA A 465 11.89 -3.18 -33.36
C ALA A 465 13.13 -3.77 -32.66
N THR A 466 13.31 -5.09 -32.73
CA THR A 466 14.47 -5.78 -32.11
C THR A 466 15.78 -5.44 -32.82
N THR A 467 15.74 -5.25 -34.16
CA THR A 467 16.92 -4.92 -34.96
C THR A 467 17.33 -3.45 -34.78
N ALA A 468 16.36 -2.54 -34.62
CA ALA A 468 16.61 -1.14 -34.30
C ALA A 468 17.27 -0.98 -32.90
N VAL A 469 16.83 -1.74 -31.90
CA VAL A 469 17.42 -1.76 -30.55
C VAL A 469 18.86 -2.29 -30.58
N LEU A 470 19.14 -3.34 -31.38
CA LEU A 470 20.49 -3.90 -31.51
C LEU A 470 21.44 -2.90 -32.18
N LEU A 471 21.01 -2.22 -33.25
CA LEU A 471 21.82 -1.23 -33.96
C LEU A 471 22.16 -0.04 -33.08
N THR A 472 21.20 0.44 -32.29
CA THR A 472 21.39 1.60 -31.40
C THR A 472 22.33 1.28 -30.24
N THR A 473 22.31 0.02 -29.76
CA THR A 473 23.21 -0.48 -28.71
C THR A 473 24.64 -0.65 -29.24
N ILE A 474 24.80 -1.17 -30.46
CA ILE A 474 26.12 -1.33 -31.11
C ILE A 474 26.75 0.03 -31.44
N LEU A 475 25.95 1.03 -31.85
CA LEU A 475 26.44 2.38 -32.15
C LEU A 475 26.83 3.17 -30.89
N ARG A 476 26.22 2.88 -29.72
CA ARG A 476 26.63 3.46 -28.43
C ARG A 476 27.88 2.84 -27.84
N LEU A 477 28.21 1.59 -28.19
CA LEU A 477 29.44 0.90 -27.74
C LEU A 477 30.68 1.25 -28.59
N ARG A 478 30.52 2.02 -29.67
CA ARG A 478 31.60 2.45 -30.57
C ARG A 478 31.96 3.95 -30.45
N LYS A 479 31.42 4.67 -29.47
CA LYS A 479 31.75 6.08 -29.20
C LYS A 479 32.43 6.25 -27.84
#